data_AF-A0ABD1NYB9-F1
#
_entry.id   AF-A0ABD1NYB9-F1
#
_cell.length_a   1.000
_cell.length_b   1.000
_cell.length_c   1.000
_cell.angle_alpha   90.00
_cell.angle_beta   90.00
_cell.angle_gamma   90.00
#
_symmetry.space_group_name_H-M   'P 1'
#
loop_
_entity.id
_entity.type
_entity.pdbx_description
1 polymer ?
#
loop_
_entity_poly.entity_id
_entity_poly.type
_entity_poly.pdbx_seq_one_letter_code
_entity_poly.pdbx_strand_id
1 'polypeptide(L)'
;MSGSPSSKLSLCPPQFLNGLKDGKRGISFYKPIGIPDGFFNLGHYCQSNEKPLRGFVLVAREMFKFEPGHCCYSNSDSMPALLSPLDYTLMWCSDDGGDENFDTCGYFWLPQPPEGYKALGFVVTNRPEKPQLEEIRCVRADLTDKCEAYRLMVNTHSTFLKVPFKVWSTRPLHRGMRGRGVSVGSFFCSGHWISGEELDIACLKNLDNTLHAMPNLDQIRAIIRHYGPTVFFHPGEAYLPSSVSWFFKNGALLYRKGDSVGLAIDSEGSNLPKGGTNDGEFWIDLPTDGRKERVKHGNLESAELYIHVKSASGGTFTDVVMWVFCPFNGPGTLKVGMMNIALSKIGQHVGDWEHFTLRISNFTGELWSIYFSQHSGGVWVDAFDLEFIEGNKAIIYSSKSGHASYSHPGNYIQGSSKLEIGVRNDAARSDYYVDSSTQFEIVAAEYLGGVINEPCWLHYMREWGPTVVYDSRTELDKIISFLPSTLRYSVQNIFNKLPIELYGEEGPTGPKEKNNWVGDERYGWENRWVKSD
;
A
#
# COMPACT_ATOMS: atom_id res chain seq x y z
N MET A 1 22.76 4.25 2.96
CA MET A 1 23.69 4.08 1.82
C MET A 1 22.92 3.38 0.71
N SER A 2 22.88 3.96 -0.48
CA SER A 2 22.27 3.36 -1.68
C SER A 2 23.37 3.08 -2.70
N GLY A 3 23.45 1.83 -3.18
CA GLY A 3 24.27 1.47 -4.35
C GLY A 3 23.36 1.27 -5.55
N SER A 4 23.66 1.91 -6.69
CA SER A 4 22.93 1.67 -7.94
C SER A 4 23.41 0.37 -8.60
N PRO A 5 22.53 -0.53 -9.07
CA PRO A 5 22.95 -1.71 -9.82
C PRO A 5 23.47 -1.33 -11.22
N SER A 6 24.63 -1.85 -11.64
CA SER A 6 25.19 -1.52 -12.97
C SER A 6 25.87 -2.69 -13.72
N SER A 7 25.59 -3.94 -13.36
CA SER A 7 25.81 -5.10 -14.25
C SER A 7 24.51 -5.86 -14.47
N LYS A 8 24.19 -6.16 -15.74
CA LYS A 8 22.89 -6.67 -16.20
C LYS A 8 23.05 -8.09 -16.76
N LEU A 9 22.40 -9.05 -16.13
CA LEU A 9 22.11 -10.36 -16.73
C LEU A 9 20.62 -10.39 -17.08
N SER A 10 20.29 -10.46 -18.37
CA SER A 10 18.89 -10.56 -18.79
C SER A 10 18.53 -12.02 -19.07
N LEU A 11 17.51 -12.52 -18.37
CA LEU A 11 16.84 -13.76 -18.73
C LEU A 11 15.61 -13.39 -19.56
N CYS A 12 15.73 -13.58 -20.88
CA CYS A 12 14.55 -13.66 -21.73
C CYS A 12 13.85 -14.99 -21.44
N PRO A 13 12.52 -15.03 -21.28
CA PRO A 13 11.81 -16.31 -21.31
C PRO A 13 12.15 -17.01 -22.64
N PRO A 14 12.33 -18.35 -22.64
CA PRO A 14 12.58 -19.07 -23.87
C PRO A 14 11.46 -18.77 -24.87
N GLN A 15 11.87 -18.52 -26.11
CA GLN A 15 10.96 -18.34 -27.22
C GLN A 15 9.93 -19.48 -27.24
N PHE A 16 8.66 -19.10 -27.25
CA PHE A 16 7.70 -19.85 -28.05
C PHE A 16 8.31 -19.99 -29.45
N LEU A 17 8.42 -21.24 -29.91
CA LEU A 17 8.67 -21.58 -31.31
C LEU A 17 7.86 -20.64 -32.21
N ASN A 18 8.58 -20.05 -33.17
CA ASN A 18 8.13 -19.13 -34.21
C ASN A 18 7.92 -17.67 -33.80
N GLY A 19 9.02 -16.92 -33.91
CA GLY A 19 9.01 -15.62 -34.59
C GLY A 19 8.27 -14.50 -33.88
N LEU A 20 8.93 -13.85 -32.92
CA LEU A 20 8.82 -12.40 -32.69
C LEU A 20 9.98 -11.94 -31.78
N LYS A 21 10.87 -11.13 -32.36
CA LYS A 21 11.82 -10.29 -31.63
C LYS A 21 11.03 -9.25 -30.83
N ASP A 22 10.81 -9.45 -29.53
CA ASP A 22 10.46 -8.31 -28.68
C ASP A 22 11.02 -8.49 -27.26
N GLY A 23 12.17 -7.86 -26.98
CA GLY A 23 12.92 -7.95 -25.72
C GLY A 23 12.26 -7.29 -24.50
N LYS A 24 10.95 -7.01 -24.56
CA LYS A 24 10.20 -6.27 -23.54
C LYS A 24 9.67 -7.16 -22.41
N ARG A 25 9.27 -8.41 -22.66
CA ARG A 25 8.62 -9.30 -21.65
C ARG A 25 9.59 -10.14 -20.80
N GLY A 26 10.82 -9.67 -20.60
CA GLY A 26 11.86 -10.39 -19.86
C GLY A 26 12.04 -9.92 -18.42
N ILE A 27 12.84 -10.64 -17.64
CA ILE A 27 13.33 -10.17 -16.33
C ILE A 27 14.84 -9.98 -16.41
N SER A 28 15.34 -8.94 -15.77
CA SER A 28 16.78 -8.73 -15.61
C SER A 28 17.17 -8.89 -14.15
N PHE A 29 18.32 -9.52 -13.95
CA PHE A 29 18.97 -9.71 -12.67
C PHE A 29 20.23 -8.85 -12.61
N TYR A 30 20.47 -8.27 -11.45
CA TYR A 30 21.49 -7.25 -11.26
C TYR A 30 22.29 -7.54 -10.01
N LYS A 31 23.61 -7.47 -10.16
CA LYS A 31 24.55 -7.49 -9.04
C LYS A 31 24.88 -6.04 -8.65
N PRO A 32 24.92 -5.69 -7.35
CA PRO A 32 25.41 -4.38 -6.94
C PRO A 32 26.91 -4.24 -7.27
N ILE A 33 27.28 -3.09 -7.83
CA ILE A 33 28.68 -2.72 -8.07
C ILE A 33 29.03 -1.43 -7.33
N GLY A 34 30.33 -1.16 -7.14
CA GLY A 34 30.77 0.03 -6.40
C GLY A 34 30.43 -0.02 -4.92
N ILE A 35 30.46 -1.21 -4.31
CA ILE A 35 30.23 -1.39 -2.87
C ILE A 35 31.39 -0.70 -2.11
N PRO A 36 31.11 0.23 -1.19
CA PRO A 36 32.17 0.92 -0.44
C PRO A 36 32.98 -0.03 0.44
N ASP A 37 34.22 0.34 0.73
CA ASP A 37 35.11 -0.48 1.56
C ASP A 37 34.48 -0.81 2.93
N GLY A 38 34.56 -2.09 3.29
CA GLY A 38 33.96 -2.65 4.51
C GLY A 38 32.47 -2.93 4.42
N PHE A 39 31.79 -2.60 3.33
CA PHE A 39 30.41 -3.03 3.08
C PHE A 39 30.38 -4.35 2.29
N PHE A 40 29.32 -5.12 2.53
CA PHE A 40 29.12 -6.43 1.96
C PHE A 40 27.75 -6.55 1.31
N ASN A 41 27.70 -7.29 0.21
CA ASN A 41 26.48 -7.61 -0.51
C ASN A 41 25.62 -8.60 0.29
N LEU A 42 24.30 -8.48 0.19
CA LEU A 42 23.32 -9.34 0.85
C LEU A 42 22.42 -10.11 -0.14
N GLY A 43 22.52 -9.83 -1.44
CA GLY A 43 21.73 -10.49 -2.48
C GLY A 43 21.71 -9.72 -3.80
N HIS A 44 21.19 -10.36 -4.84
CA HIS A 44 21.00 -9.72 -6.15
C HIS A 44 19.60 -9.12 -6.28
N TYR A 45 19.48 -8.11 -7.13
CA TYR A 45 18.20 -7.48 -7.48
C TYR A 45 17.64 -8.06 -8.76
N CYS A 46 16.32 -7.99 -8.93
CA CYS A 46 15.72 -8.24 -10.23
C CYS A 46 14.47 -7.39 -10.48
N GLN A 47 14.16 -7.17 -11.75
CA GLN A 47 12.95 -6.47 -12.18
C GLN A 47 12.52 -6.86 -13.59
N SER A 48 11.23 -6.67 -13.87
CA SER A 48 10.70 -6.75 -15.23
C SER A 48 11.36 -5.73 -16.16
N ASN A 49 11.66 -6.15 -17.38
CA ASN A 49 12.19 -5.30 -18.45
C ASN A 49 11.13 -4.35 -19.03
N GLU A 50 9.86 -4.56 -18.70
CA GLU A 50 8.77 -3.67 -19.08
C GLU A 50 8.78 -2.36 -18.27
N LYS A 51 9.52 -2.34 -17.16
CA LYS A 51 9.59 -1.22 -16.23
C LYS A 51 10.93 -0.49 -16.33
N PRO A 52 10.96 0.85 -16.19
CA PRO A 52 12.20 1.60 -16.00
C PRO A 52 13.02 1.04 -14.84
N LEU A 53 14.35 1.08 -14.94
CA LEU A 53 15.22 0.59 -13.87
C LEU A 53 14.99 1.40 -12.60
N ARG A 54 14.32 0.78 -11.63
CA ARG A 54 13.93 1.43 -10.38
C ARG A 54 13.88 0.42 -9.25
N GLY A 55 15.01 0.28 -8.59
CA GLY A 55 15.17 -0.59 -7.43
C GLY A 55 16.41 -0.23 -6.65
N PHE A 56 16.63 -0.98 -5.58
CA PHE A 56 17.79 -0.84 -4.73
C PHE A 56 18.21 -2.21 -4.22
N VAL A 57 19.48 -2.32 -3.83
CA VAL A 57 19.97 -3.39 -2.97
C VAL A 57 20.61 -2.73 -1.76
N LEU A 58 20.26 -3.19 -0.56
CA LEU A 58 20.96 -2.77 0.64
C LEU A 58 22.23 -3.59 0.82
N VAL A 59 23.32 -2.89 1.12
CA VAL A 59 24.60 -3.47 1.54
C VAL A 59 24.80 -3.20 3.02
N ALA A 60 25.50 -4.09 3.72
CA ALA A 60 25.71 -3.99 5.17
C ALA A 60 27.18 -3.94 5.53
N ARG A 61 27.49 -3.19 6.58
CA ARG A 61 28.80 -3.20 7.24
C ARG A 61 28.58 -3.43 8.72
N GLU A 62 29.46 -4.21 9.31
CA GLU A 62 29.50 -4.39 10.75
C GLU A 62 30.03 -3.13 11.45
N MET A 63 29.32 -2.68 12.49
CA MET A 63 29.74 -1.56 13.32
C MET A 63 30.17 -2.11 14.69
N PHE A 64 31.44 -1.95 15.03
CA PHE A 64 31.92 -2.25 16.38
C PHE A 64 31.37 -1.19 17.34
N LYS A 65 30.52 -1.59 18.28
CA LYS A 65 30.19 -0.72 19.42
C LYS A 65 31.41 -0.66 20.32
N PHE A 66 32.13 0.45 20.27
CA PHE A 66 33.08 0.80 21.32
C PHE A 66 32.26 1.27 22.53
N GLU A 67 32.06 0.41 23.52
CA GLU A 67 31.73 0.88 24.87
C GLU A 67 33.04 1.05 25.65
N PRO A 68 33.43 2.29 26.01
CA PRO A 68 34.57 2.50 26.87
C PRO A 68 34.17 2.13 28.31
N GLY A 69 34.52 0.94 28.79
CA GLY A 69 34.45 0.68 30.23
C GLY A 69 34.37 -0.76 30.75
N HIS A 70 34.12 -1.79 29.94
CA HIS A 70 33.96 -3.15 30.47
C HIS A 70 35.00 -4.13 29.93
N CYS A 71 36.07 -4.32 30.71
CA CYS A 71 36.93 -5.48 30.61
C CYS A 71 36.19 -6.73 31.11
N CYS A 72 36.28 -7.80 30.34
CA CYS A 72 36.07 -9.21 30.73
C CYS A 72 34.64 -9.59 31.17
N TYR A 73 33.88 -10.27 30.31
CA TYR A 73 33.21 -11.55 30.60
C TYR A 73 32.63 -12.09 29.29
N SER A 74 33.12 -13.24 28.84
CA SER A 74 32.61 -13.97 27.68
C SER A 74 31.17 -14.41 27.92
N ASN A 75 30.20 -13.96 27.12
CA ASN A 75 28.91 -14.63 26.88
C ASN A 75 28.21 -14.02 25.65
N SER A 76 27.97 -14.84 24.62
CA SER A 76 27.17 -14.63 23.38
C SER A 76 27.39 -13.39 22.49
N ASP A 77 28.06 -12.32 22.94
CA ASP A 77 28.25 -11.07 22.20
C ASP A 77 29.48 -11.05 21.27
N SER A 78 30.18 -12.18 21.11
CA SER A 78 31.43 -12.26 20.33
C SER A 78 31.26 -12.79 18.89
N MET A 79 30.04 -13.12 18.47
CA MET A 79 29.79 -13.60 17.11
C MET A 79 29.56 -12.41 16.17
N PRO A 80 30.29 -12.31 15.04
CA PRO A 80 30.17 -11.16 14.14
C PRO A 80 28.76 -11.05 13.57
N ALA A 81 28.33 -9.84 13.23
CA ALA A 81 27.00 -9.61 12.65
C ALA A 81 26.86 -10.24 11.24
N LEU A 82 27.98 -10.39 10.54
CA LEU A 82 28.06 -10.84 9.15
C LEU A 82 29.09 -11.97 9.00
N LEU A 83 28.71 -13.07 8.34
CA LEU A 83 29.61 -14.17 7.97
C LEU A 83 29.43 -14.56 6.50
N SER A 84 30.48 -15.11 5.90
CA SER A 84 30.34 -15.75 4.59
C SER A 84 29.45 -17.00 4.70
N PRO A 85 28.66 -17.33 3.66
CA PRO A 85 27.98 -18.63 3.59
C PRO A 85 28.99 -19.79 3.64
N LEU A 86 28.53 -20.97 4.04
CA LEU A 86 29.32 -22.20 4.04
C LEU A 86 29.45 -22.80 2.64
N ASP A 87 28.41 -22.67 1.82
CA ASP A 87 28.32 -23.14 0.44
C ASP A 87 27.11 -22.48 -0.24
N TYR A 88 26.85 -22.84 -1.50
CA TYR A 88 25.67 -22.46 -2.26
C TYR A 88 24.90 -23.68 -2.77
N THR A 89 23.57 -23.64 -2.65
CA THR A 89 22.65 -24.61 -3.26
C THR A 89 22.15 -24.07 -4.58
N LEU A 90 22.29 -24.85 -5.67
CA LEU A 90 21.69 -24.50 -6.95
C LEU A 90 20.17 -24.71 -6.88
N MET A 91 19.42 -23.63 -7.02
CA MET A 91 17.96 -23.65 -6.95
C MET A 91 17.31 -23.83 -8.32
N TRP A 92 17.92 -23.22 -9.34
CA TRP A 92 17.45 -23.31 -10.72
C TRP A 92 18.55 -22.90 -11.69
N CYS A 93 18.55 -23.46 -12.90
CA CYS A 93 19.33 -22.96 -14.02
C CYS A 93 18.49 -22.95 -15.30
N SER A 94 18.80 -22.03 -16.21
CA SER A 94 18.15 -21.96 -17.53
C SER A 94 18.80 -22.87 -18.57
N ASP A 95 19.88 -23.57 -18.19
CA ASP A 95 20.63 -24.48 -19.06
C ASP A 95 19.73 -25.65 -19.49
N ASP A 96 19.59 -25.83 -20.81
CA ASP A 96 18.77 -26.86 -21.43
C ASP A 96 19.60 -28.06 -21.93
N GLY A 97 20.90 -28.09 -21.63
CA GLY A 97 21.81 -29.19 -21.98
C GLY A 97 22.22 -29.23 -23.45
N GLY A 98 21.98 -28.17 -24.22
CA GLY A 98 22.50 -28.00 -25.58
C GLY A 98 23.96 -27.51 -25.62
N ASP A 99 24.71 -27.92 -26.64
CA ASP A 99 26.13 -27.55 -26.85
C ASP A 99 26.36 -26.06 -27.23
N GLU A 100 25.41 -25.16 -26.99
CA GLU A 100 25.51 -23.75 -27.40
C GLU A 100 25.68 -22.79 -26.20
N ASN A 101 26.88 -22.20 -26.10
CA ASN A 101 27.25 -21.02 -25.29
C ASN A 101 26.61 -20.91 -23.89
N PHE A 102 27.30 -21.49 -22.89
CA PHE A 102 27.08 -21.27 -21.45
C PHE A 102 26.96 -19.79 -21.05
N ASP A 103 27.53 -18.86 -21.83
CA ASP A 103 27.48 -17.40 -21.60
C ASP A 103 26.07 -16.79 -21.64
N THR A 104 25.04 -17.55 -22.03
CA THR A 104 23.63 -17.10 -22.08
C THR A 104 22.75 -17.70 -20.98
N CYS A 105 23.26 -18.64 -20.19
CA CYS A 105 22.48 -19.33 -19.16
C CYS A 105 22.57 -18.64 -17.80
N GLY A 106 21.45 -18.52 -17.09
CA GLY A 106 21.39 -18.01 -15.72
C GLY A 106 21.32 -19.13 -14.71
N TYR A 107 22.18 -19.08 -13.68
CA TYR A 107 22.22 -20.02 -12.57
C TYR A 107 21.87 -19.29 -11.26
N PHE A 108 20.93 -19.85 -10.50
CA PHE A 108 20.36 -19.23 -9.30
C PHE A 108 20.78 -20.00 -8.07
N TRP A 109 21.47 -19.30 -7.17
CA TRP A 109 22.12 -19.88 -6.02
C TRP A 109 21.51 -19.35 -4.73
N LEU A 110 21.07 -20.26 -3.86
CA LEU A 110 20.71 -19.95 -2.48
C LEU A 110 21.95 -20.14 -1.59
N PRO A 111 22.40 -19.09 -0.88
CA PRO A 111 23.50 -19.20 0.08
C PRO A 111 23.10 -20.08 1.26
N GLN A 112 24.00 -20.97 1.69
CA GLN A 112 23.81 -21.79 2.90
C GLN A 112 24.42 -21.05 4.11
N PRO A 113 23.59 -20.47 4.99
CA PRO A 113 24.11 -19.72 6.13
C PRO A 113 24.73 -20.65 7.19
N PRO A 114 25.77 -20.20 7.92
CA PRO A 114 26.22 -20.87 9.14
C PRO A 114 25.11 -20.96 10.19
N GLU A 115 25.26 -21.86 11.16
CA GLU A 115 24.32 -21.98 12.28
C GLU A 115 24.19 -20.65 13.04
N GLY A 116 22.94 -20.22 13.29
CA GLY A 116 22.65 -18.92 13.91
C GLY A 116 22.60 -17.73 12.95
N TYR A 117 22.75 -17.95 11.64
CA TYR A 117 22.67 -16.92 10.60
C TYR A 117 21.56 -17.22 9.59
N LYS A 118 21.20 -16.22 8.78
CA LYS A 118 20.21 -16.31 7.71
C LYS A 118 20.74 -15.70 6.43
N ALA A 119 20.36 -16.28 5.30
CA ALA A 119 20.51 -15.66 3.99
C ALA A 119 19.38 -14.63 3.78
N LEU A 120 19.67 -13.52 3.10
CA LEU A 120 18.69 -12.45 2.87
C LEU A 120 18.30 -12.32 1.39
N GLY A 121 18.97 -13.08 0.51
CA GLY A 121 18.78 -12.99 -0.92
C GLY A 121 19.51 -14.07 -1.69
N PHE A 122 19.27 -14.08 -3.00
CA PHE A 122 19.84 -15.05 -3.94
C PHE A 122 20.98 -14.42 -4.74
N VAL A 123 21.87 -15.27 -5.24
CA VAL A 123 22.95 -14.89 -6.17
C VAL A 123 22.65 -15.47 -7.54
N VAL A 124 22.87 -14.68 -8.59
CA VAL A 124 22.66 -15.10 -9.98
C VAL A 124 23.97 -14.98 -10.75
N THR A 125 24.39 -16.07 -11.39
CA THR A 125 25.60 -16.13 -12.23
C THR A 125 25.26 -16.49 -13.67
N ASN A 126 26.16 -16.19 -14.59
CA ASN A 126 26.07 -16.58 -15.99
C ASN A 126 26.93 -17.80 -16.35
N ARG A 127 27.42 -18.51 -15.32
CA ARG A 127 28.25 -19.70 -15.45
C ARG A 127 27.84 -20.75 -14.42
N PRO A 128 28.06 -22.05 -14.72
CA PRO A 128 27.66 -23.15 -13.83
C PRO A 128 28.53 -23.27 -12.58
N GLU A 129 29.67 -22.60 -12.50
CA GLU A 129 30.51 -22.65 -11.31
C GLU A 129 29.82 -21.99 -10.12
N LYS A 130 30.02 -22.58 -8.94
CA LYS A 130 29.53 -22.01 -7.68
C LYS A 130 30.11 -20.60 -7.47
N PRO A 131 29.32 -19.64 -6.96
CA PRO A 131 29.83 -18.34 -6.58
C PRO A 131 30.91 -18.46 -5.50
N GLN A 132 31.81 -17.47 -5.45
CA GLN A 132 32.78 -17.37 -4.35
C GLN A 132 32.07 -17.11 -3.02
N LEU A 133 32.60 -17.64 -1.92
CA LEU A 133 31.99 -17.47 -0.59
C LEU A 133 32.00 -16.00 -0.15
N GLU A 134 32.91 -15.19 -0.69
CA GLU A 134 33.01 -13.77 -0.38
C GLU A 134 31.95 -12.92 -1.08
N GLU A 135 31.25 -13.46 -2.09
CA GLU A 135 30.30 -12.76 -2.97
C GLU A 135 29.18 -12.06 -2.20
N ILE A 136 28.71 -12.68 -1.11
CA ILE A 136 27.71 -12.09 -0.20
C ILE A 136 28.04 -12.40 1.27
N ARG A 137 27.25 -11.84 2.19
CA ARG A 137 27.25 -12.22 3.60
C ARG A 137 25.87 -12.68 4.07
N CYS A 138 25.86 -13.68 4.95
CA CYS A 138 24.74 -14.05 5.78
C CYS A 138 24.73 -13.19 7.05
N VAL A 139 23.53 -12.94 7.59
CA VAL A 139 23.33 -12.05 8.73
C VAL A 139 22.92 -12.86 9.96
N ARG A 140 23.44 -12.49 11.12
CA ARG A 140 23.10 -13.14 12.39
C ARG A 140 21.59 -13.07 12.66
N ALA A 141 20.99 -14.17 13.10
CA ALA A 141 19.54 -14.33 13.09
C ALA A 141 18.77 -13.31 13.96
N ASP A 142 19.35 -12.82 15.06
CA ASP A 142 18.78 -11.79 15.93
C ASP A 142 18.65 -10.41 15.26
N LEU A 143 19.44 -10.16 14.22
CA LEU A 143 19.41 -8.96 13.37
C LEU A 143 18.47 -9.11 12.16
N THR A 144 17.70 -10.19 12.09
CA THR A 144 16.78 -10.47 10.99
C THR A 144 15.33 -10.56 11.46
N ASP A 145 14.39 -10.40 10.52
CA ASP A 145 12.95 -10.58 10.72
C ASP A 145 12.40 -11.45 9.58
N LYS A 146 11.18 -11.96 9.77
CA LYS A 146 10.51 -12.79 8.77
C LYS A 146 10.08 -11.94 7.57
N CYS A 147 10.22 -12.51 6.38
CA CYS A 147 9.72 -11.93 5.14
C CYS A 147 8.75 -12.87 4.43
N GLU A 148 7.94 -12.31 3.54
CA GLU A 148 6.99 -13.06 2.72
C GLU A 148 7.17 -12.73 1.24
N ALA A 149 6.78 -13.69 0.39
CA ALA A 149 6.68 -13.49 -1.05
C ALA A 149 5.50 -12.55 -1.33
N TYR A 150 5.74 -11.51 -2.14
CA TYR A 150 4.81 -10.41 -2.33
C TYR A 150 4.23 -10.38 -3.75
N ARG A 151 4.91 -9.76 -4.72
CA ARG A 151 4.46 -9.72 -6.12
C ARG A 151 5.19 -10.78 -6.91
N LEU A 152 4.45 -11.67 -7.57
CA LEU A 152 4.99 -12.58 -8.59
C LEU A 152 5.47 -11.74 -9.78
N MET A 153 6.76 -11.83 -10.09
CA MET A 153 7.39 -11.09 -11.18
C MET A 153 7.54 -11.96 -12.43
N VAL A 154 7.87 -13.24 -12.26
CA VAL A 154 8.00 -14.20 -13.34
C VAL A 154 7.43 -15.54 -12.93
N ASN A 155 6.74 -16.18 -13.86
CA ASN A 155 6.39 -17.58 -13.82
C ASN A 155 6.80 -18.21 -15.15
N THR A 156 7.83 -19.04 -15.12
CA THR A 156 8.38 -19.71 -16.29
C THR A 156 8.50 -21.21 -16.00
N HIS A 157 8.70 -22.01 -17.05
CA HIS A 157 8.95 -23.44 -16.93
C HIS A 157 10.30 -23.73 -17.58
N SER A 158 11.15 -24.51 -16.90
CA SER A 158 12.30 -25.11 -17.58
C SER A 158 11.79 -26.22 -18.50
N THR A 159 12.12 -26.15 -19.78
CA THR A 159 11.78 -27.18 -20.78
C THR A 159 12.50 -28.50 -20.49
N PHE A 160 13.70 -28.44 -19.90
CA PHE A 160 14.54 -29.61 -19.61
C PHE A 160 14.23 -30.26 -18.24
N LEU A 161 14.18 -29.47 -17.16
CA LEU A 161 13.91 -30.00 -15.82
C LEU A 161 12.42 -30.29 -15.59
N LYS A 162 11.51 -29.75 -16.43
CA LYS A 162 10.05 -29.74 -16.22
C LYS A 162 9.63 -29.17 -14.85
N VAL A 163 10.53 -28.46 -14.18
CA VAL A 163 10.29 -27.82 -12.89
C VAL A 163 9.77 -26.41 -13.17
N PRO A 164 8.64 -25.99 -12.54
CA PRO A 164 8.21 -24.60 -12.59
C PRO A 164 9.34 -23.72 -12.04
N PHE A 165 9.44 -22.47 -12.46
CA PHE A 165 10.33 -21.50 -11.83
C PHE A 165 9.59 -20.20 -11.69
N LYS A 166 9.45 -19.78 -10.44
CA LYS A 166 8.75 -18.56 -10.10
C LYS A 166 9.68 -17.66 -9.32
N VAL A 167 9.57 -16.36 -9.61
CA VAL A 167 10.34 -15.31 -8.97
C VAL A 167 9.36 -14.29 -8.39
N TRP A 168 9.53 -14.00 -7.11
CA TRP A 168 8.72 -13.05 -6.36
C TRP A 168 9.59 -11.95 -5.77
N SER A 169 9.05 -10.74 -5.74
CA SER A 169 9.56 -9.71 -4.82
C SER A 169 9.26 -10.11 -3.39
N THR A 170 10.07 -9.64 -2.43
CA THR A 170 9.90 -9.94 -1.02
C THR A 170 9.59 -8.67 -0.24
N ARG A 171 8.85 -8.83 0.87
CA ARG A 171 8.60 -7.76 1.83
C ARG A 171 8.58 -8.30 3.26
N PRO A 172 8.77 -7.45 4.27
CA PRO A 172 8.59 -7.86 5.66
C PRO A 172 7.19 -8.42 5.94
N LEU A 173 7.13 -9.47 6.77
CA LEU A 173 5.87 -10.05 7.22
C LEU A 173 5.14 -9.09 8.18
N HIS A 174 5.87 -8.57 9.17
CA HIS A 174 5.35 -7.58 10.11
C HIS A 174 5.54 -6.16 9.56
N ARG A 175 4.43 -5.44 9.35
CA ARG A 175 4.38 -4.13 8.69
C ARG A 175 3.56 -3.11 9.48
N GLY A 176 3.50 -1.90 8.97
CA GLY A 176 2.90 -0.73 9.62
C GLY A 176 3.92 0.04 10.44
N MET A 177 3.43 1.03 11.18
CA MET A 177 4.25 2.01 11.90
C MET A 177 5.24 1.40 12.90
N ARG A 178 4.92 0.20 13.43
CA ARG A 178 5.74 -0.55 14.41
C ARG A 178 6.55 -1.68 13.77
N GLY A 179 6.40 -1.90 12.47
CA GLY A 179 7.11 -2.95 11.73
C GLY A 179 8.60 -2.62 11.64
N ARG A 180 9.44 -3.54 12.11
CA ARG A 180 10.91 -3.35 12.15
C ARG A 180 11.63 -3.97 10.96
N GLY A 181 10.96 -4.83 10.20
CA GLY A 181 11.56 -5.50 9.06
C GLY A 181 11.91 -4.52 7.93
N VAL A 182 13.08 -4.72 7.33
CA VAL A 182 13.65 -3.92 6.25
C VAL A 182 13.98 -4.85 5.10
N SER A 183 13.32 -4.68 3.95
CA SER A 183 13.67 -5.44 2.75
C SER A 183 15.03 -4.97 2.22
N VAL A 184 15.89 -5.92 1.87
CA VAL A 184 17.19 -5.62 1.24
C VAL A 184 17.06 -5.36 -0.26
N GLY A 185 15.86 -5.46 -0.83
CA GLY A 185 15.63 -5.30 -2.27
C GLY A 185 15.98 -6.54 -3.09
N SER A 186 16.23 -7.69 -2.45
CA SER A 186 16.39 -8.97 -3.14
C SER A 186 15.03 -9.56 -3.55
N PHE A 187 15.07 -10.68 -4.26
CA PHE A 187 13.93 -11.49 -4.64
C PHE A 187 13.96 -12.85 -3.94
N PHE A 188 12.84 -13.57 -4.04
CA PHE A 188 12.72 -14.99 -3.72
C PHE A 188 12.44 -15.77 -5.00
N CYS A 189 13.06 -16.92 -5.18
CA CYS A 189 12.74 -17.81 -6.29
C CYS A 189 12.66 -19.27 -5.84
N SER A 190 11.73 -20.02 -6.42
CA SER A 190 11.54 -21.43 -6.13
C SER A 190 10.77 -22.11 -7.26
N GLY A 191 10.98 -23.42 -7.41
CA GLY A 191 10.22 -24.24 -8.35
C GLY A 191 9.06 -25.02 -7.75
N HIS A 192 9.04 -25.21 -6.44
CA HIS A 192 8.03 -26.05 -5.76
C HIS A 192 7.48 -25.40 -4.47
N TRP A 193 7.60 -24.08 -4.31
CA TRP A 193 7.09 -23.39 -3.13
C TRP A 193 5.56 -23.32 -3.11
N ILE A 194 4.97 -23.65 -1.95
CA ILE A 194 3.54 -23.54 -1.69
C ILE A 194 3.27 -22.25 -0.91
N SER A 195 2.24 -21.52 -1.31
CA SER A 195 1.83 -20.28 -0.65
C SER A 195 1.54 -20.50 0.84
N GLY A 196 2.37 -19.91 1.71
CA GLY A 196 2.24 -19.97 3.17
C GLY A 196 3.39 -20.69 3.88
N GLU A 197 4.29 -21.34 3.13
CA GLU A 197 5.54 -21.86 3.68
C GLU A 197 6.51 -20.72 4.02
N GLU A 198 7.26 -20.88 5.11
CA GLU A 198 8.32 -19.95 5.48
C GLU A 198 9.41 -19.93 4.41
N LEU A 199 9.90 -18.74 4.08
CA LEU A 199 10.94 -18.58 3.06
C LEU A 199 12.30 -18.98 3.62
N ASP A 200 13.16 -19.55 2.76
CA ASP A 200 14.56 -19.85 3.09
C ASP A 200 15.44 -18.59 3.22
N ILE A 201 14.84 -17.41 3.10
CA ILE A 201 15.48 -16.11 3.26
C ILE A 201 14.75 -15.25 4.29
N ALA A 202 15.48 -14.32 4.90
CA ALA A 202 14.95 -13.35 5.85
C ALA A 202 15.05 -11.91 5.32
N CYS A 203 14.49 -10.95 6.06
CA CYS A 203 14.79 -9.52 5.87
C CYS A 203 15.59 -8.99 7.06
N LEU A 204 16.17 -7.79 6.93
CA LEU A 204 16.88 -7.15 8.04
C LEU A 204 15.87 -6.68 9.10
N LYS A 205 16.30 -6.59 10.36
CA LYS A 205 15.51 -6.03 11.46
C LYS A 205 16.14 -4.75 11.97
N ASN A 206 15.41 -3.65 11.90
CA ASN A 206 15.86 -2.41 12.50
C ASN A 206 15.68 -2.48 14.04
N LEU A 207 16.81 -2.44 14.75
CA LEU A 207 16.85 -2.42 16.22
C LEU A 207 16.93 -1.01 16.78
N ASP A 208 17.18 -0.01 15.94
CA ASP A 208 17.27 1.38 16.35
C ASP A 208 15.87 1.97 16.57
N ASN A 209 15.57 2.32 17.82
CA ASN A 209 14.30 2.91 18.21
C ASN A 209 14.29 4.45 18.06
N THR A 210 15.44 5.07 17.78
CA THR A 210 15.55 6.55 17.67
C THR A 210 14.95 7.09 16.37
N LEU A 211 14.77 6.22 15.36
CA LEU A 211 14.21 6.56 14.06
C LEU A 211 14.91 7.76 13.39
N HIS A 212 16.23 7.89 13.55
CA HIS A 212 17.02 9.02 13.00
C HIS A 212 16.86 9.25 11.48
N ALA A 213 16.46 8.22 10.72
CA ALA A 213 16.21 8.32 9.29
C ALA A 213 14.85 8.95 8.94
N MET A 214 13.94 9.08 9.90
CA MET A 214 12.63 9.70 9.68
C MET A 214 12.77 11.24 9.59
N PRO A 215 11.95 11.89 8.76
CA PRO A 215 12.03 13.34 8.58
C PRO A 215 11.60 14.10 9.83
N ASN A 216 12.28 15.21 10.14
CA ASN A 216 11.77 16.16 11.14
C ASN A 216 10.60 16.99 10.58
N LEU A 217 9.98 17.83 11.42
CA LEU A 217 8.81 18.62 11.03
C LEU A 217 9.03 19.51 9.79
N ASP A 218 10.19 20.14 9.66
CA ASP A 218 10.48 21.02 8.53
C ASP A 218 10.68 20.21 7.24
N GLN A 219 11.32 19.04 7.35
CA GLN A 219 11.44 18.09 6.24
C GLN A 219 10.08 17.53 5.82
N ILE A 220 9.19 17.21 6.76
CA ILE A 220 7.82 16.78 6.47
C ILE A 220 7.10 17.86 5.65
N ARG A 221 7.14 19.12 6.10
CA ARG A 221 6.53 20.24 5.37
C ARG A 221 7.13 20.42 3.98
N ALA A 222 8.45 20.27 3.84
CA ALA A 222 9.11 20.34 2.54
C ALA A 222 8.67 19.21 1.61
N ILE A 223 8.58 17.97 2.11
CA ILE A 223 8.09 16.81 1.36
C ILE A 223 6.64 17.03 0.89
N ILE A 224 5.75 17.51 1.77
CA ILE A 224 4.34 17.76 1.41
C ILE A 224 4.24 18.87 0.36
N ARG A 225 4.98 19.97 0.51
CA ARG A 225 4.98 21.05 -0.49
C ARG A 225 5.53 20.59 -1.85
N HIS A 226 6.46 19.63 -1.84
CA HIS A 226 7.13 19.17 -3.04
C HIS A 226 6.35 18.08 -3.79
N TYR A 227 5.75 17.13 -3.07
CA TYR A 227 5.06 15.96 -3.63
C TYR A 227 3.54 15.97 -3.44
N GLY A 228 3.00 16.90 -2.65
CA GLY A 228 1.57 17.03 -2.36
C GLY A 228 0.74 16.95 -3.63
N PRO A 229 -0.05 15.87 -3.82
CA PRO A 229 -0.81 15.69 -5.03
C PRO A 229 -1.95 16.71 -5.17
N THR A 230 -2.39 16.91 -6.40
CA THR A 230 -3.67 17.57 -6.67
C THR A 230 -4.76 16.50 -6.81
N VAL A 231 -5.80 16.63 -5.99
CA VAL A 231 -6.95 15.72 -6.00
C VAL A 231 -8.05 16.34 -6.84
N PHE A 232 -8.43 15.71 -7.95
CA PHE A 232 -9.59 16.10 -8.74
C PHE A 232 -10.81 15.29 -8.35
N PHE A 233 -11.92 15.99 -8.13
CA PHE A 233 -13.24 15.39 -7.94
C PHE A 233 -13.95 15.29 -9.29
N HIS A 234 -14.75 14.25 -9.50
CA HIS A 234 -15.40 14.02 -10.78
C HIS A 234 -16.25 15.26 -11.22
N PRO A 235 -16.34 15.63 -12.51
CA PRO A 235 -17.09 16.82 -12.97
C PRO A 235 -18.57 16.84 -12.59
N GLY A 236 -19.15 15.65 -12.42
CA GLY A 236 -20.52 15.45 -11.97
C GLY A 236 -20.66 15.16 -10.48
N GLU A 237 -19.64 15.44 -9.66
CA GLU A 237 -19.71 15.33 -8.20
C GLU A 237 -20.64 16.41 -7.64
N ALA A 238 -21.54 15.99 -6.75
CA ALA A 238 -22.46 16.88 -6.04
C ALA A 238 -22.03 17.11 -4.58
N TYR A 239 -21.29 16.16 -4.00
CA TYR A 239 -20.88 16.14 -2.60
C TYR A 239 -19.37 16.38 -2.52
N LEU A 240 -18.99 17.66 -2.52
CA LEU A 240 -17.58 18.05 -2.52
C LEU A 240 -16.97 17.94 -1.10
N PRO A 241 -15.64 17.88 -0.97
CA PRO A 241 -14.99 17.87 0.34
C PRO A 241 -15.18 19.21 1.09
N SER A 242 -14.84 19.21 2.37
CA SER A 242 -14.71 20.41 3.20
C SER A 242 -13.72 20.17 4.33
N SER A 243 -13.26 21.22 5.01
CA SER A 243 -12.61 21.01 6.31
C SER A 243 -13.60 20.54 7.36
N VAL A 244 -13.11 19.75 8.32
CA VAL A 244 -13.86 19.35 9.52
C VAL A 244 -14.35 20.56 10.30
N SER A 245 -13.51 21.61 10.43
CA SER A 245 -13.90 22.85 11.11
C SER A 245 -15.08 23.54 10.42
N TRP A 246 -15.10 23.56 9.08
CA TRP A 246 -16.24 24.07 8.33
C TRP A 246 -17.49 23.24 8.59
N PHE A 247 -17.40 21.92 8.53
CA PHE A 247 -18.53 21.02 8.77
C PHE A 247 -19.19 21.27 10.14
N PHE A 248 -18.38 21.39 11.21
CA PHE A 248 -18.88 21.68 12.55
C PHE A 248 -19.49 23.07 12.67
N LYS A 249 -18.80 24.12 12.19
CA LYS A 249 -19.30 25.51 12.20
C LYS A 249 -20.63 25.66 11.45
N ASN A 250 -20.90 24.81 10.46
CA ASN A 250 -22.09 24.88 9.64
C ASN A 250 -23.27 24.04 10.16
N GLY A 251 -23.15 23.48 11.38
CA GLY A 251 -24.28 22.95 12.15
C GLY A 251 -24.32 21.44 12.28
N ALA A 252 -23.19 20.74 12.11
CA ALA A 252 -23.12 19.33 12.48
C ALA A 252 -23.46 19.13 13.97
N LEU A 253 -24.15 18.04 14.27
CA LEU A 253 -24.69 17.74 15.59
C LEU A 253 -24.15 16.41 16.11
N LEU A 254 -23.81 16.37 17.39
CA LEU A 254 -23.50 15.14 18.13
C LEU A 254 -24.79 14.59 18.73
N TYR A 255 -25.14 13.36 18.38
CA TYR A 255 -26.23 12.64 18.97
C TYR A 255 -25.74 11.62 19.97
N ARG A 256 -26.60 11.33 20.95
CA ARG A 256 -26.42 10.26 21.93
C ARG A 256 -27.60 9.31 21.87
N LYS A 257 -27.33 8.02 21.99
CA LYS A 257 -28.36 6.99 22.03
C LYS A 257 -29.38 7.25 23.14
N GLY A 258 -30.66 7.29 22.76
CA GLY A 258 -31.78 7.59 23.65
C GLY A 258 -32.19 9.06 23.67
N ASP A 259 -31.34 9.97 23.18
CA ASP A 259 -31.64 11.40 23.10
C ASP A 259 -32.22 11.75 21.71
N SER A 260 -33.29 12.54 21.69
CA SER A 260 -33.94 12.99 20.44
C SER A 260 -33.39 14.30 19.89
N VAL A 261 -32.52 14.99 20.65
CA VAL A 261 -31.96 16.30 20.32
C VAL A 261 -30.45 16.18 20.22
N GLY A 262 -29.90 16.55 19.06
CA GLY A 262 -28.45 16.62 18.86
C GLY A 262 -27.84 17.86 19.51
N LEU A 263 -26.64 17.73 20.05
CA LEU A 263 -25.85 18.80 20.64
C LEU A 263 -24.96 19.45 19.57
N ALA A 264 -24.87 20.78 19.57
CA ALA A 264 -23.97 21.49 18.67
C ALA A 264 -22.51 21.12 18.94
N ILE A 265 -21.75 20.85 17.87
CA ILE A 265 -20.32 20.58 17.94
C ILE A 265 -19.56 21.91 17.78
N ASP A 266 -18.57 22.17 18.64
CA ASP A 266 -17.71 23.34 18.46
C ASP A 266 -16.75 23.17 17.28
N SER A 267 -16.13 24.24 16.80
CA SER A 267 -15.32 24.20 15.57
C SER A 267 -14.10 23.28 15.62
N GLU A 268 -13.63 22.95 16.82
CA GLU A 268 -12.48 22.08 17.04
C GLU A 268 -12.91 20.64 17.40
N GLY A 269 -14.21 20.42 17.60
CA GLY A 269 -14.76 19.18 18.16
C GLY A 269 -14.30 18.94 19.60
N SER A 270 -14.02 19.98 20.37
CA SER A 270 -13.51 19.86 21.75
C SER A 270 -14.51 19.21 22.70
N ASN A 271 -15.81 19.33 22.39
CA ASN A 271 -16.92 18.73 23.11
C ASN A 271 -17.28 17.31 22.65
N LEU A 272 -16.52 16.70 21.72
CA LEU A 272 -16.69 15.30 21.32
C LEU A 272 -16.14 14.33 22.38
N PRO A 273 -16.79 13.18 22.62
CA PRO A 273 -16.24 12.11 23.46
C PRO A 273 -14.89 11.61 22.93
N LYS A 274 -13.85 11.71 23.77
CA LYS A 274 -12.46 11.35 23.41
C LYS A 274 -12.13 9.90 23.72
N GLY A 275 -11.44 9.22 22.81
CA GLY A 275 -10.95 7.84 22.97
C GLY A 275 -12.06 6.80 23.02
N GLY A 276 -11.77 5.60 23.53
CA GLY A 276 -12.72 4.49 23.57
C GLY A 276 -12.74 3.68 22.28
N THR A 277 -13.83 2.95 22.05
CA THR A 277 -14.10 2.17 20.83
C THR A 277 -15.42 2.62 20.25
N ASN A 278 -15.73 2.18 19.03
CA ASN A 278 -17.06 2.33 18.50
C ASN A 278 -18.08 1.46 19.29
N ASP A 279 -18.80 2.08 20.22
CA ASP A 279 -19.77 1.47 21.13
C ASP A 279 -21.23 1.72 20.71
N GLY A 280 -21.45 2.50 19.64
CA GLY A 280 -22.78 2.89 19.16
C GLY A 280 -23.54 3.82 20.11
N GLU A 281 -22.88 4.41 21.11
CA GLU A 281 -23.52 5.32 22.07
C GLU A 281 -23.65 6.75 21.53
N PHE A 282 -22.79 7.14 20.58
CA PHE A 282 -22.75 8.47 20.00
C PHE A 282 -22.53 8.40 18.49
N TRP A 283 -23.13 9.32 17.74
CA TRP A 283 -22.83 9.53 16.32
C TRP A 283 -22.90 11.01 15.95
N ILE A 284 -22.23 11.42 14.88
CA ILE A 284 -22.37 12.76 14.30
C ILE A 284 -23.42 12.72 13.19
N ASP A 285 -24.26 13.74 13.06
CA ASP A 285 -25.21 13.86 11.95
C ASP A 285 -25.26 15.31 11.43
N LEU A 286 -25.88 15.48 10.26
CA LEU A 286 -26.13 16.76 9.62
C LEU A 286 -27.06 17.64 10.46
N PRO A 287 -27.05 18.98 10.25
CA PRO A 287 -28.05 19.85 10.84
C PRO A 287 -29.46 19.43 10.43
N THR A 288 -30.42 19.63 11.33
CA THR A 288 -31.85 19.34 11.12
C THR A 288 -32.62 20.48 10.47
N ASP A 289 -31.97 21.64 10.29
CA ASP A 289 -32.58 22.83 9.69
C ASP A 289 -32.29 22.94 8.18
N GLY A 290 -32.69 24.06 7.58
CA GLY A 290 -32.52 24.33 6.14
C GLY A 290 -31.06 24.30 5.65
N ARG A 291 -30.06 24.25 6.55
CA ARG A 291 -28.64 24.13 6.18
C ARG A 291 -28.26 22.72 5.76
N LYS A 292 -29.08 21.69 6.07
CA LYS A 292 -28.78 20.27 5.79
C LYS A 292 -28.26 20.03 4.37
N GLU A 293 -28.99 20.50 3.37
CA GLU A 293 -28.62 20.28 1.97
C GLU A 293 -27.32 21.00 1.61
N ARG A 294 -27.13 22.25 2.07
CA ARG A 294 -25.87 22.96 1.86
C ARG A 294 -24.68 22.23 2.49
N VAL A 295 -24.84 21.69 3.70
CA VAL A 295 -23.77 20.97 4.40
C VAL A 295 -23.40 19.67 3.67
N LYS A 296 -24.38 18.94 3.12
CA LYS A 296 -24.10 17.74 2.30
C LYS A 296 -23.22 18.01 1.10
N HIS A 297 -23.43 19.14 0.40
CA HIS A 297 -22.66 19.49 -0.80
C HIS A 297 -21.22 19.91 -0.47
N GLY A 298 -20.88 20.07 0.81
CA GLY A 298 -19.57 20.48 1.27
C GLY A 298 -19.19 21.90 0.87
N ASN A 299 -17.89 22.18 0.96
CA ASN A 299 -17.32 23.48 0.63
C ASN A 299 -15.86 23.32 0.24
N LEU A 300 -15.66 23.21 -1.07
CA LEU A 300 -14.35 22.98 -1.67
C LEU A 300 -13.31 24.04 -1.28
N GLU A 301 -13.72 25.30 -1.12
CA GLU A 301 -12.83 26.40 -0.71
C GLU A 301 -12.21 26.17 0.68
N SER A 302 -12.99 25.58 1.60
CA SER A 302 -12.52 25.23 2.94
C SER A 302 -11.79 23.89 3.02
N ALA A 303 -11.76 23.11 1.95
CA ALA A 303 -11.23 21.76 1.97
C ALA A 303 -9.71 21.76 2.15
N GLU A 304 -9.23 20.85 2.99
CA GLU A 304 -7.82 20.63 3.28
C GLU A 304 -7.60 19.14 3.53
N LEU A 305 -6.37 18.66 3.33
CA LEU A 305 -6.03 17.27 3.61
C LEU A 305 -5.40 17.12 5.00
N TYR A 306 -5.86 16.12 5.75
CA TYR A 306 -5.35 15.83 7.09
C TYR A 306 -4.24 14.78 6.99
N ILE A 307 -3.04 15.15 7.41
CA ILE A 307 -1.83 14.38 7.14
C ILE A 307 -1.38 13.60 8.38
N HIS A 308 -1.22 12.29 8.20
CA HIS A 308 -0.59 11.40 9.15
C HIS A 308 0.73 10.87 8.58
N VAL A 309 1.84 11.10 9.29
CA VAL A 309 3.17 10.68 8.86
C VAL A 309 3.63 9.49 9.70
N LYS A 310 3.81 8.33 9.07
CA LYS A 310 4.20 7.09 9.74
C LYS A 310 5.46 6.48 9.13
N SER A 311 6.22 5.76 9.96
CA SER A 311 7.38 5.00 9.47
C SER A 311 6.90 3.78 8.67
N ALA A 312 7.65 3.43 7.63
CA ALA A 312 7.40 2.26 6.80
C ALA A 312 8.68 1.47 6.57
N SER A 313 8.54 0.15 6.39
CA SER A 313 9.66 -0.76 6.09
C SER A 313 10.85 -0.58 7.05
N GLY A 314 10.59 -0.64 8.37
CA GLY A 314 11.62 -0.49 9.39
C GLY A 314 12.27 0.89 9.42
N GLY A 315 11.58 1.94 8.96
CA GLY A 315 12.07 3.32 8.95
C GLY A 315 12.94 3.67 7.74
N THR A 316 13.03 2.80 6.74
CA THR A 316 13.70 3.11 5.46
C THR A 316 12.83 3.92 4.50
N PHE A 317 11.52 3.92 4.75
CA PHE A 317 10.56 4.75 4.04
C PHE A 317 9.70 5.53 5.04
N THR A 318 9.18 6.66 4.57
CA THR A 318 8.14 7.44 5.24
C THR A 318 6.86 7.35 4.44
N ASP A 319 5.79 6.90 5.07
CA ASP A 319 4.45 6.96 4.52
C ASP A 319 3.79 8.27 4.97
N VAL A 320 3.40 9.10 4.00
CA VAL A 320 2.63 10.34 4.19
C VAL A 320 1.20 10.03 3.77
N VAL A 321 0.36 9.69 4.74
CA VAL A 321 -1.06 9.41 4.55
C VAL A 321 -1.83 10.72 4.52
N MET A 322 -2.63 10.94 3.48
CA MET A 322 -3.41 12.16 3.30
C MET A 322 -4.89 11.81 3.27
N TRP A 323 -5.62 12.26 4.31
CA TRP A 323 -7.04 12.01 4.47
C TRP A 323 -7.87 13.16 3.88
N VAL A 324 -8.93 12.81 3.16
CA VAL A 324 -9.93 13.71 2.60
C VAL A 324 -11.23 13.49 3.37
N PHE A 325 -11.86 14.59 3.79
CA PHE A 325 -13.17 14.56 4.43
C PHE A 325 -14.24 15.12 3.51
N CYS A 326 -15.25 14.31 3.21
CA CYS A 326 -16.48 14.74 2.57
C CYS A 326 -17.62 14.71 3.59
N PRO A 327 -18.40 15.79 3.78
CA PRO A 327 -19.54 15.78 4.70
C PRO A 327 -20.61 14.72 4.41
N PHE A 328 -20.67 14.25 3.16
CA PHE A 328 -21.66 13.29 2.71
C PHE A 328 -21.11 12.43 1.58
N ASN A 329 -21.40 11.13 1.62
CA ASN A 329 -21.19 10.18 0.54
C ASN A 329 -22.49 10.01 -0.24
N GLY A 330 -22.43 10.10 -1.56
CA GLY A 330 -23.61 10.00 -2.42
C GLY A 330 -24.08 8.55 -2.64
N PRO A 331 -25.26 8.34 -3.24
CA PRO A 331 -25.72 7.00 -3.59
C PRO A 331 -24.84 6.36 -4.66
N GLY A 332 -24.65 5.05 -4.54
CA GLY A 332 -23.84 4.25 -5.45
C GLY A 332 -24.52 4.01 -6.81
N THR A 333 -23.73 3.57 -7.79
CA THR A 333 -24.25 3.10 -9.09
C THR A 333 -23.84 1.66 -9.29
N LEU A 334 -24.80 0.80 -9.62
CA LEU A 334 -24.54 -0.58 -10.00
C LEU A 334 -24.38 -0.69 -11.52
N LYS A 335 -23.30 -1.33 -11.97
CA LYS A 335 -23.14 -1.76 -13.36
C LYS A 335 -23.48 -3.25 -13.49
N VAL A 336 -24.26 -3.59 -14.51
CA VAL A 336 -24.62 -4.97 -14.89
C VAL A 336 -24.51 -5.09 -16.42
N GLY A 337 -23.37 -5.58 -16.92
CA GLY A 337 -23.08 -5.57 -18.35
C GLY A 337 -23.07 -4.14 -18.89
N MET A 338 -23.91 -3.87 -19.90
CA MET A 338 -24.06 -2.53 -20.48
C MET A 338 -25.02 -1.62 -19.69
N MET A 339 -25.72 -2.13 -18.68
CA MET A 339 -26.72 -1.37 -17.92
C MET A 339 -26.08 -0.70 -16.70
N ASN A 340 -26.47 0.56 -16.43
CA ASN A 340 -26.09 1.30 -15.22
C ASN A 340 -27.36 1.65 -14.45
N ILE A 341 -27.40 1.27 -13.18
CA ILE A 341 -28.57 1.38 -12.31
C ILE A 341 -28.16 2.24 -11.11
N ALA A 342 -28.72 3.45 -11.03
CA ALA A 342 -28.50 4.32 -9.87
C ALA A 342 -29.18 3.71 -8.64
N LEU A 343 -28.41 3.48 -7.58
CA LEU A 343 -28.91 2.86 -6.36
C LEU A 343 -29.48 3.93 -5.42
N SER A 344 -30.62 4.51 -5.79
CA SER A 344 -31.41 5.52 -5.06
C SER A 344 -30.81 6.04 -3.73
N LYS A 345 -30.86 5.25 -2.64
CA LYS A 345 -30.29 5.60 -1.31
C LYS A 345 -29.14 4.69 -0.86
N ILE A 346 -28.84 3.64 -1.61
CA ILE A 346 -27.88 2.62 -1.16
C ILE A 346 -26.46 3.17 -1.32
N GLY A 347 -25.67 3.04 -0.25
CA GLY A 347 -24.29 3.52 -0.19
C GLY A 347 -24.15 4.98 0.20
N GLN A 348 -25.24 5.74 0.30
CA GLN A 348 -25.15 7.11 0.80
C GLN A 348 -24.99 7.10 2.32
N HIS A 349 -24.18 8.00 2.87
CA HIS A 349 -24.05 8.17 4.32
C HIS A 349 -23.52 9.55 4.67
N VAL A 350 -23.80 9.99 5.89
CA VAL A 350 -23.19 11.21 6.45
C VAL A 350 -21.75 10.90 6.83
N GLY A 351 -20.88 11.88 6.59
CA GLY A 351 -19.45 11.79 6.83
C GLY A 351 -18.78 10.78 5.92
N ASP A 352 -17.66 11.15 5.33
CA ASP A 352 -16.90 10.23 4.50
C ASP A 352 -15.41 10.54 4.60
N TRP A 353 -14.63 9.49 4.83
CA TRP A 353 -13.20 9.56 5.11
C TRP A 353 -12.48 8.66 4.14
N GLU A 354 -11.87 9.28 3.14
CA GLU A 354 -11.06 8.61 2.13
C GLU A 354 -9.60 9.03 2.27
N HIS A 355 -8.68 8.21 1.75
CA HIS A 355 -7.26 8.53 1.83
C HIS A 355 -6.44 7.98 0.66
N PHE A 356 -5.25 8.55 0.53
CA PHE A 356 -4.17 7.98 -0.26
C PHE A 356 -2.85 8.15 0.50
N THR A 357 -1.85 7.34 0.18
CA THR A 357 -0.58 7.32 0.93
C THR A 357 0.60 7.45 0.00
N LEU A 358 1.42 8.49 0.18
CA LEU A 358 2.69 8.65 -0.54
C LEU A 358 3.77 7.88 0.22
N ARG A 359 4.56 7.07 -0.47
CA ARG A 359 5.71 6.38 0.11
C ARG A 359 7.01 7.03 -0.36
N ILE A 360 7.72 7.67 0.56
CA ILE A 360 8.96 8.43 0.30
C ILE A 360 10.17 7.65 0.82
N SER A 361 11.22 7.55 0.02
CA SER A 361 12.50 6.95 0.43
C SER A 361 13.22 7.85 1.43
N ASN A 362 13.56 7.34 2.62
CA ASN A 362 14.35 8.10 3.59
C ASN A 362 15.84 8.19 3.20
N PHE A 363 16.28 7.43 2.20
CA PHE A 363 17.65 7.50 1.69
C PHE A 363 17.84 8.57 0.62
N THR A 364 16.86 8.72 -0.27
CA THR A 364 16.97 9.60 -1.45
C THR A 364 16.03 10.80 -1.39
N GLY A 365 15.02 10.77 -0.53
CA GLY A 365 13.94 11.76 -0.50
C GLY A 365 12.94 11.62 -1.65
N GLU A 366 13.08 10.61 -2.50
CA GLU A 366 12.24 10.45 -3.70
C GLU A 366 10.90 9.76 -3.39
N LEU A 367 9.84 10.22 -4.05
CA LEU A 367 8.54 9.54 -4.09
C LEU A 367 8.67 8.20 -4.82
N TRP A 368 8.40 7.10 -4.13
CA TRP A 368 8.55 5.74 -4.64
C TRP A 368 7.26 5.21 -5.27
N SER A 369 6.13 5.43 -4.58
CA SER A 369 4.81 4.95 -4.99
C SER A 369 3.71 5.71 -4.25
N ILE A 370 2.51 5.70 -4.82
CA ILE A 370 1.30 6.19 -4.14
C ILE A 370 0.32 5.03 -3.98
N TYR A 371 -0.22 4.87 -2.79
CA TYR A 371 -1.36 4.00 -2.51
C TYR A 371 -2.66 4.76 -2.75
N PHE A 372 -3.53 4.17 -3.55
CA PHE A 372 -4.86 4.68 -3.86
C PHE A 372 -5.88 3.81 -3.13
N SER A 373 -6.55 4.37 -2.11
CA SER A 373 -7.62 3.67 -1.40
C SER A 373 -8.82 3.48 -2.33
N GLN A 374 -9.25 2.24 -2.48
CA GLN A 374 -10.40 1.85 -3.27
C GLN A 374 -11.22 0.92 -2.39
N HIS A 375 -12.44 1.32 -2.05
CA HIS A 375 -13.38 0.63 -1.15
C HIS A 375 -12.98 -0.81 -0.75
N SER A 376 -12.83 -1.04 0.56
CA SER A 376 -12.38 -2.31 1.14
C SER A 376 -10.92 -2.73 0.86
N GLY A 377 -10.11 -1.87 0.22
CA GLY A 377 -8.69 -2.08 -0.01
C GLY A 377 -8.07 -0.94 -0.82
N GLY A 378 -7.17 -1.26 -1.74
CA GLY A 378 -6.54 -0.29 -2.61
C GLY A 378 -5.31 -0.85 -3.33
N VAL A 379 -4.64 0.01 -4.08
CA VAL A 379 -3.53 -0.37 -4.96
C VAL A 379 -2.36 0.59 -4.81
N TRP A 380 -1.17 0.03 -4.65
CA TRP A 380 0.09 0.76 -4.75
C TRP A 380 0.52 0.87 -6.22
N VAL A 381 0.60 2.10 -6.72
CA VAL A 381 1.08 2.44 -8.07
C VAL A 381 2.49 3.02 -7.96
N ASP A 382 3.41 2.49 -8.76
CA ASP A 382 4.81 2.93 -8.77
C ASP A 382 4.90 4.34 -9.37
N ALA A 383 5.84 5.18 -8.90
CA ALA A 383 5.85 6.60 -9.28
C ALA A 383 6.08 6.90 -10.77
N PHE A 384 6.59 5.94 -11.55
CA PHE A 384 6.74 6.08 -13.01
C PHE A 384 5.43 5.82 -13.79
N ASP A 385 4.43 5.20 -13.15
CA ASP A 385 3.11 4.94 -13.73
C ASP A 385 2.09 6.02 -13.30
N LEU A 386 2.52 7.06 -12.58
CA LEU A 386 1.65 8.15 -12.13
C LEU A 386 1.53 9.26 -13.18
N GLU A 387 0.39 9.95 -13.16
CA GLU A 387 0.21 11.22 -13.86
C GLU A 387 0.62 12.40 -12.97
N PHE A 388 1.15 13.46 -13.57
CA PHE A 388 1.62 14.67 -12.88
C PHE A 388 1.05 15.92 -13.58
N ILE A 389 0.68 16.95 -12.82
CA ILE A 389 0.24 18.25 -13.40
C ILE A 389 1.45 19.11 -13.75
N GLU A 390 2.32 19.33 -12.77
CA GLU A 390 3.49 20.19 -12.85
C GLU A 390 4.58 19.67 -11.90
N GLY A 391 5.81 19.57 -12.40
CA GLY A 391 6.94 19.08 -11.62
C GLY A 391 6.68 17.71 -11.01
N ASN A 392 6.73 17.64 -9.69
CA ASN A 392 6.66 16.40 -8.92
C ASN A 392 5.30 16.18 -8.22
N LYS A 393 4.27 16.97 -8.56
CA LYS A 393 2.93 16.86 -7.98
C LYS A 393 2.08 15.87 -8.79
N ALA A 394 1.85 14.71 -8.20
CA ALA A 394 1.02 13.67 -8.80
C ALA A 394 -0.45 14.08 -8.86
N ILE A 395 -1.22 13.37 -9.68
CA ILE A 395 -2.67 13.52 -9.80
C ILE A 395 -3.37 12.38 -9.07
N ILE A 396 -4.40 12.73 -8.29
CA ILE A 396 -5.36 11.78 -7.71
C ILE A 396 -6.72 12.06 -8.32
N TYR A 397 -7.42 11.03 -8.79
CA TYR A 397 -8.79 11.14 -9.28
C TYR A 397 -9.74 10.50 -8.26
N SER A 398 -10.60 11.32 -7.65
CA SER A 398 -11.66 10.88 -6.75
C SER A 398 -12.89 10.47 -7.57
N SER A 399 -13.42 9.27 -7.33
CA SER A 399 -14.63 8.82 -8.00
C SER A 399 -15.86 9.60 -7.57
N LYS A 400 -16.86 9.65 -8.46
CA LYS A 400 -18.15 10.27 -8.19
C LYS A 400 -18.90 9.55 -7.07
N SER A 401 -19.53 10.32 -6.18
CA SER A 401 -20.33 9.92 -5.01
C SER A 401 -19.56 9.20 -3.91
N GLY A 402 -18.75 8.20 -4.27
CA GLY A 402 -18.04 7.29 -3.35
C GLY A 402 -16.63 7.73 -2.97
N HIS A 403 -16.08 8.74 -3.64
CA HIS A 403 -14.77 9.34 -3.36
C HIS A 403 -13.54 8.42 -3.34
N ALA A 404 -13.66 7.17 -3.78
CA ALA A 404 -12.53 6.27 -3.93
C ALA A 404 -11.46 6.87 -4.86
N SER A 405 -10.19 6.62 -4.53
CA SER A 405 -9.05 7.23 -5.21
C SER A 405 -8.50 6.35 -6.34
N TYR A 406 -8.14 6.97 -7.47
CA TYR A 406 -7.58 6.31 -8.64
C TYR A 406 -6.41 7.11 -9.24
N SER A 407 -5.44 6.41 -9.84
CA SER A 407 -4.25 7.02 -10.45
C SER A 407 -4.49 7.55 -11.86
N HIS A 408 -5.57 7.13 -12.51
CA HIS A 408 -5.96 7.53 -13.86
C HIS A 408 -7.46 7.83 -13.91
N PRO A 409 -7.92 8.64 -14.88
CA PRO A 409 -9.34 8.75 -15.15
C PRO A 409 -9.87 7.45 -15.76
N GLY A 410 -11.12 7.11 -15.47
CA GLY A 410 -11.73 5.90 -16.00
C GLY A 410 -13.01 5.49 -15.28
N ASN A 411 -13.60 4.41 -15.78
CA ASN A 411 -14.77 3.78 -15.18
C ASN A 411 -14.32 2.45 -14.56
N TYR A 412 -14.28 2.41 -13.24
CA TYR A 412 -13.82 1.28 -12.44
C TYR A 412 -15.02 0.49 -11.91
N ILE A 413 -14.87 -0.83 -11.77
CA ILE A 413 -15.92 -1.71 -11.25
C ILE A 413 -15.37 -2.47 -10.05
N GLN A 414 -16.02 -2.30 -8.91
CA GLN A 414 -15.81 -3.12 -7.73
C GLN A 414 -16.77 -4.31 -7.78
N GLY A 415 -16.29 -5.45 -8.26
CA GLY A 415 -17.10 -6.65 -8.45
C GLY A 415 -16.43 -7.62 -9.42
N SER A 416 -17.24 -8.34 -10.21
CA SER A 416 -16.72 -9.21 -11.26
C SER A 416 -16.45 -8.41 -12.53
N SER A 417 -15.18 -8.10 -12.79
CA SER A 417 -14.74 -7.47 -14.04
C SER A 417 -15.10 -8.33 -15.26
N LYS A 418 -14.92 -9.66 -15.16
CA LYS A 418 -15.26 -10.63 -16.23
C LYS A 418 -16.75 -10.61 -16.61
N LEU A 419 -17.64 -10.42 -15.64
CA LEU A 419 -19.09 -10.35 -15.88
C LEU A 419 -19.58 -8.91 -16.09
N GLU A 420 -18.71 -7.91 -15.90
CA GLU A 420 -19.06 -6.50 -15.80
C GLU A 420 -20.20 -6.23 -14.79
N ILE A 421 -20.15 -6.90 -13.64
CA ILE A 421 -21.15 -6.73 -12.58
C ILE A 421 -20.45 -6.23 -11.31
N GLY A 422 -20.87 -5.07 -10.81
CA GLY A 422 -20.33 -4.52 -9.57
C GLY A 422 -20.66 -3.04 -9.36
N VAL A 423 -20.18 -2.48 -8.26
CA VAL A 423 -20.31 -1.04 -7.98
C VAL A 423 -19.41 -0.27 -8.92
N ARG A 424 -20.01 0.67 -9.65
CA ARG A 424 -19.34 1.50 -10.64
C ARG A 424 -18.78 2.76 -9.99
N ASN A 425 -17.51 3.02 -10.26
CA ASN A 425 -16.76 4.18 -9.81
C ASN A 425 -16.25 4.96 -11.02
N ASP A 426 -16.82 6.13 -11.29
CA ASP A 426 -16.41 6.99 -12.39
C ASP A 426 -15.45 8.07 -11.87
N ALA A 427 -14.22 8.08 -12.35
CA ALA A 427 -13.18 9.02 -11.98
C ALA A 427 -12.75 9.82 -13.21
N ALA A 428 -12.72 11.14 -13.11
CA ALA A 428 -12.38 12.01 -14.23
C ALA A 428 -11.82 13.34 -13.74
N ARG A 429 -11.01 13.99 -14.59
CA ARG A 429 -10.50 15.34 -14.33
C ARG A 429 -11.62 16.37 -14.40
N SER A 430 -11.57 17.38 -13.54
CA SER A 430 -12.51 18.51 -13.53
C SER A 430 -11.82 19.80 -13.06
N ASP A 431 -12.60 20.87 -12.92
CA ASP A 431 -12.17 22.12 -12.27
C ASP A 431 -12.39 22.10 -10.75
N TYR A 432 -12.95 21.01 -10.20
CA TYR A 432 -13.09 20.79 -8.76
C TYR A 432 -11.85 20.05 -8.25
N TYR A 433 -10.95 20.77 -7.59
CA TYR A 433 -9.74 20.18 -7.05
C TYR A 433 -9.29 20.80 -5.73
N VAL A 434 -8.45 20.05 -5.01
CA VAL A 434 -7.72 20.49 -3.82
C VAL A 434 -6.23 20.24 -4.04
N ASP A 435 -5.40 21.27 -3.87
CA ASP A 435 -3.93 21.14 -3.93
C ASP A 435 -3.37 20.90 -2.53
N SER A 436 -3.12 19.63 -2.20
CA SER A 436 -2.62 19.21 -0.89
C SER A 436 -1.20 19.69 -0.57
N SER A 437 -0.47 20.25 -1.53
CA SER A 437 0.83 20.88 -1.27
C SER A 437 0.69 22.25 -0.57
N THR A 438 -0.51 22.83 -0.59
CA THR A 438 -0.82 24.15 -0.01
C THR A 438 -1.96 24.10 1.01
N GLN A 439 -2.95 23.23 0.81
CA GLN A 439 -4.12 23.07 1.67
C GLN A 439 -4.02 21.77 2.48
N PHE A 440 -3.33 21.84 3.62
CA PHE A 440 -3.16 20.69 4.49
C PHE A 440 -2.98 21.06 5.96
N GLU A 441 -3.30 20.10 6.82
CA GLU A 441 -3.00 20.13 8.25
C GLU A 441 -2.26 18.84 8.64
N ILE A 442 -1.11 18.95 9.31
CA ILE A 442 -0.41 17.76 9.85
C ILE A 442 -1.07 17.44 11.19
N VAL A 443 -1.80 16.32 11.24
CA VAL A 443 -2.60 15.94 12.42
C VAL A 443 -1.92 14.88 13.28
N ALA A 444 -0.97 14.11 12.73
CA ALA A 444 -0.23 13.11 13.51
C ALA A 444 1.16 12.79 12.93
N ALA A 445 2.13 12.63 13.83
CA ALA A 445 3.47 12.11 13.56
C ALA A 445 4.09 11.61 14.87
N GLU A 446 3.69 10.42 15.31
CA GLU A 446 3.92 9.92 16.68
C GLU A 446 5.41 9.84 17.04
N TYR A 447 6.28 9.56 16.07
CA TYR A 447 7.73 9.46 16.27
C TYR A 447 8.40 10.79 16.63
N LEU A 448 7.73 11.93 16.43
CA LEU A 448 8.22 13.24 16.84
C LEU A 448 7.96 13.56 18.32
N GLY A 449 7.34 12.65 19.08
CA GLY A 449 7.23 12.79 20.54
C GLY A 449 6.33 13.95 21.01
N GLY A 450 5.21 14.19 20.32
CA GLY A 450 4.21 15.18 20.72
C GLY A 450 4.43 16.60 20.17
N VAL A 451 5.33 16.76 19.20
CA VAL A 451 5.51 18.04 18.47
C VAL A 451 4.24 18.44 17.69
N ILE A 452 3.45 17.46 17.25
CA ILE A 452 2.16 17.69 16.58
C ILE A 452 1.05 17.65 17.63
N ASN A 453 0.23 18.71 17.65
CA ASN A 453 -1.00 18.73 18.44
C ASN A 453 -2.11 18.05 17.65
N GLU A 454 -2.51 16.85 18.08
CA GLU A 454 -3.65 16.15 17.47
C GLU A 454 -4.94 16.96 17.69
N PRO A 455 -5.77 17.18 16.66
CA PRO A 455 -7.01 17.90 16.83
C PRO A 455 -8.03 17.07 17.63
N CYS A 456 -8.93 17.73 18.36
CA CYS A 456 -9.83 17.03 19.30
C CYS A 456 -10.75 16.01 18.59
N TRP A 457 -11.23 16.35 17.39
CA TRP A 457 -12.06 15.45 16.59
C TRP A 457 -11.36 14.16 16.15
N LEU A 458 -10.02 14.16 16.04
CA LEU A 458 -9.27 12.95 15.68
C LEU A 458 -9.37 11.89 16.78
N HIS A 459 -9.70 12.29 18.00
CA HIS A 459 -9.93 11.40 19.14
C HIS A 459 -11.37 10.89 19.24
N TYR A 460 -12.26 11.23 18.30
CA TYR A 460 -13.63 10.70 18.27
C TYR A 460 -13.68 9.34 17.56
N MET A 461 -13.87 8.27 18.34
CA MET A 461 -13.80 6.86 17.90
C MET A 461 -15.18 6.23 17.57
N ARG A 462 -16.19 7.03 17.22
CA ARG A 462 -17.55 6.55 16.87
C ARG A 462 -17.94 6.99 15.46
N GLU A 463 -19.17 6.68 15.04
CA GLU A 463 -19.65 6.92 13.68
C GLU A 463 -19.81 8.41 13.36
N TRP A 464 -19.35 8.78 12.16
CA TRP A 464 -19.56 10.08 11.55
C TRP A 464 -20.86 10.17 10.75
N GLY A 465 -21.89 9.44 11.16
CA GLY A 465 -23.20 9.41 10.52
C GLY A 465 -24.15 8.50 11.27
N PRO A 466 -25.47 8.68 11.11
CA PRO A 466 -26.44 7.77 11.74
C PRO A 466 -26.42 6.39 11.07
N THR A 467 -26.78 5.36 11.84
CA THR A 467 -27.11 4.05 11.27
C THR A 467 -28.58 4.00 10.87
N VAL A 468 -28.86 3.94 9.58
CA VAL A 468 -30.20 3.79 9.01
C VAL A 468 -30.30 2.44 8.31
N VAL A 469 -31.05 1.52 8.92
CA VAL A 469 -31.34 0.22 8.31
C VAL A 469 -32.54 0.37 7.39
N TYR A 470 -32.30 0.22 6.08
CA TYR A 470 -33.37 0.05 5.11
C TYR A 470 -33.66 -1.44 4.90
N ASP A 471 -34.84 -1.76 4.37
CA ASP A 471 -35.01 -3.04 3.67
C ASP A 471 -34.33 -2.94 2.29
N SER A 472 -32.99 -2.84 2.32
CA SER A 472 -32.13 -2.76 1.14
C SER A 472 -32.33 -3.97 0.24
N ARG A 473 -32.73 -5.13 0.81
CA ARG A 473 -33.18 -6.31 0.05
C ARG A 473 -34.42 -6.02 -0.78
N THR A 474 -35.44 -5.35 -0.26
CA THR A 474 -36.62 -5.01 -1.07
C THR A 474 -36.28 -4.06 -2.24
N GLU A 475 -35.42 -3.06 -2.03
CA GLU A 475 -34.97 -2.19 -3.12
C GLU A 475 -34.09 -2.95 -4.14
N LEU A 476 -33.23 -3.85 -3.67
CA LEU A 476 -32.44 -4.75 -4.50
C LEU A 476 -33.28 -5.75 -5.27
N ASP A 477 -34.27 -6.37 -4.63
CA ASP A 477 -35.16 -7.36 -5.23
C ASP A 477 -36.02 -6.72 -6.31
N LYS A 478 -36.44 -5.45 -6.12
CA LYS A 478 -37.05 -4.65 -7.20
C LYS A 478 -36.10 -4.54 -8.38
N ILE A 479 -34.85 -4.12 -8.16
CA ILE A 479 -33.85 -3.98 -9.23
C ILE A 479 -33.57 -5.32 -9.92
N ILE A 480 -33.36 -6.39 -9.15
CA ILE A 480 -33.08 -7.75 -9.62
C ILE A 480 -34.28 -8.32 -10.40
N SER A 481 -35.52 -7.99 -10.01
CA SER A 481 -36.72 -8.46 -10.70
C SER A 481 -36.79 -8.00 -12.16
N PHE A 482 -36.20 -6.84 -12.48
CA PHE A 482 -36.12 -6.32 -13.85
C PHE A 482 -34.98 -6.94 -14.68
N LEU A 483 -34.07 -7.71 -14.06
CA LEU A 483 -32.97 -8.35 -14.77
C LEU A 483 -33.39 -9.70 -15.38
N PRO A 484 -32.80 -10.09 -16.54
CA PRO A 484 -32.93 -11.44 -17.09
C PRO A 484 -32.57 -12.52 -16.07
N SER A 485 -33.29 -13.64 -16.07
CA SER A 485 -33.14 -14.72 -15.08
C SER A 485 -31.71 -15.25 -14.95
N THR A 486 -30.96 -15.25 -16.06
CA THR A 486 -29.55 -15.66 -16.12
C THR A 486 -28.59 -14.75 -15.35
N LEU A 487 -28.95 -13.48 -15.14
CA LEU A 487 -28.12 -12.49 -14.43
C LEU A 487 -28.52 -12.31 -12.97
N ARG A 488 -29.75 -12.66 -12.60
CA ARG A 488 -30.28 -12.48 -11.23
C ARG A 488 -29.39 -13.13 -10.17
N TYR A 489 -29.04 -14.40 -10.39
CA TYR A 489 -28.20 -15.15 -9.44
C TYR A 489 -26.79 -14.55 -9.32
N SER A 490 -26.20 -14.13 -10.44
CA SER A 490 -24.86 -13.50 -10.47
C SER A 490 -24.85 -12.17 -9.73
N VAL A 491 -25.86 -11.32 -9.97
CA VAL A 491 -25.99 -10.02 -9.27
C VAL A 491 -26.22 -10.23 -7.78
N GLN A 492 -27.11 -11.16 -7.40
CA GLN A 492 -27.39 -11.44 -5.99
C GLN A 492 -26.16 -11.99 -5.25
N ASN A 493 -25.39 -12.89 -5.87
CA ASN A 493 -24.15 -13.40 -5.30
C ASN A 493 -23.06 -12.34 -5.18
N ILE A 494 -22.96 -11.40 -6.13
CA ILE A 494 -22.01 -10.30 -6.06
C ILE A 494 -22.43 -9.32 -4.97
N PHE A 495 -23.71 -8.95 -4.90
CA PHE A 495 -24.22 -8.11 -3.83
C PHE A 495 -23.96 -8.69 -2.45
N ASN A 496 -24.28 -9.97 -2.23
CA ASN A 496 -23.97 -10.68 -0.98
C ASN A 496 -22.48 -10.65 -0.58
N LYS A 497 -21.58 -10.33 -1.52
CA LYS A 497 -20.14 -10.16 -1.29
C LYS A 497 -19.70 -8.70 -1.22
N LEU A 498 -20.56 -7.75 -1.56
CA LEU A 498 -20.30 -6.32 -1.44
C LEU A 498 -20.26 -5.90 0.04
N PRO A 499 -19.58 -4.78 0.35
CA PRO A 499 -19.41 -4.30 1.73
C PRO A 499 -20.76 -4.02 2.45
N ILE A 500 -20.76 -4.13 3.78
CA ILE A 500 -21.97 -3.96 4.62
C ILE A 500 -22.55 -2.54 4.48
N GLU A 501 -21.68 -1.58 4.16
CA GLU A 501 -21.96 -0.17 3.88
C GLU A 501 -22.96 0.04 2.72
N LEU A 502 -23.23 -1.01 1.91
CA LEU A 502 -24.23 -0.96 0.84
C LEU A 502 -25.59 -1.54 1.24
N TYR A 503 -25.77 -1.96 2.50
CA TYR A 503 -27.03 -2.53 2.99
C TYR A 503 -27.84 -1.58 3.88
N GLY A 504 -27.30 -0.41 4.18
CA GLY A 504 -27.94 0.67 4.94
C GLY A 504 -27.13 1.97 4.80
N GLU A 505 -27.53 3.02 5.51
CA GLU A 505 -26.64 4.16 5.77
C GLU A 505 -25.93 3.86 7.07
N GLU A 506 -24.61 3.82 7.07
CA GLU A 506 -23.81 3.73 8.30
C GLU A 506 -22.62 4.65 8.09
N GLY A 507 -22.60 5.76 8.84
CA GLY A 507 -21.48 6.69 8.75
C GLY A 507 -20.18 6.01 9.17
N PRO A 508 -19.06 6.29 8.50
CA PRO A 508 -17.80 5.66 8.83
C PRO A 508 -17.31 6.14 10.19
N THR A 509 -16.50 5.33 10.85
CA THR A 509 -15.64 5.84 11.94
C THR A 509 -14.54 6.74 11.38
N GLY A 510 -14.01 7.63 12.24
CA GLY A 510 -12.92 8.53 11.88
C GLY A 510 -11.58 7.83 11.55
N PRO A 511 -10.58 8.56 11.05
CA PRO A 511 -9.31 8.01 10.58
C PRO A 511 -8.58 7.08 11.55
N LYS A 512 -8.59 7.42 12.85
CA LYS A 512 -7.81 6.71 13.89
C LYS A 512 -8.37 5.32 14.24
N GLU A 513 -9.64 5.05 13.95
CA GLU A 513 -10.25 3.71 14.06
C GLU A 513 -9.91 2.82 12.86
N LYS A 514 -9.39 3.39 11.76
CA LYS A 514 -9.02 2.59 10.60
C LYS A 514 -7.76 1.80 10.92
N ASN A 515 -7.76 0.51 10.63
CA ASN A 515 -6.64 -0.37 10.97
C ASN A 515 -5.30 0.02 10.31
N ASN A 516 -5.34 0.76 9.20
CA ASN A 516 -4.18 1.29 8.50
C ASN A 516 -3.63 2.59 9.11
N TRP A 517 -4.29 3.15 10.14
CA TRP A 517 -3.72 4.22 10.95
C TRP A 517 -2.39 3.75 11.56
N VAL A 518 -2.42 2.64 12.30
CA VAL A 518 -1.20 2.01 12.84
C VAL A 518 -0.60 0.99 11.86
N GLY A 519 -1.45 0.29 11.12
CA GLY A 519 -1.06 -0.76 10.19
C GLY A 519 -0.50 -0.26 8.85
N ASP A 520 -0.18 -1.22 7.99
CA ASP A 520 0.15 -0.97 6.58
C ASP A 520 -1.13 -0.83 5.75
N GLU A 521 -1.02 -0.27 4.55
CA GLU A 521 -2.15 -0.15 3.63
C GLU A 521 -2.65 -1.52 3.16
N ARG A 522 -3.98 -1.65 3.03
CA ARG A 522 -4.63 -2.92 2.65
C ARG A 522 -4.53 -3.17 1.14
N TYR A 523 -4.46 -4.41 0.70
CA TYR A 523 -4.56 -4.72 -0.74
C TYR A 523 -6.02 -4.93 -1.15
N GLY A 524 -6.37 -4.46 -2.35
CA GLY A 524 -7.68 -4.63 -2.97
C GLY A 524 -8.11 -6.09 -3.17
N TRP A 525 -9.41 -6.27 -3.37
CA TRP A 525 -10.13 -7.55 -3.47
C TRP A 525 -9.73 -8.44 -4.65
N GLU A 526 -9.05 -7.92 -5.67
CA GLU A 526 -8.78 -8.66 -6.92
C GLU A 526 -7.94 -9.93 -6.71
N ASN A 527 -7.09 -9.98 -5.68
CA ASN A 527 -6.26 -11.17 -5.40
C ASN A 527 -7.00 -12.33 -4.70
N ARG A 528 -8.27 -12.17 -4.28
CA ARG A 528 -9.06 -13.28 -3.72
C ARG A 528 -9.78 -14.15 -4.76
N TRP A 529 -9.81 -13.72 -6.03
CA TRP A 529 -10.46 -14.47 -7.12
C TRP A 529 -9.55 -15.49 -7.82
N VAL A 530 -8.26 -15.52 -7.50
CA VAL A 530 -7.32 -16.55 -8.01
C VAL A 530 -7.40 -17.87 -7.20
N LYS A 531 -8.33 -17.97 -6.24
CA LYS A 531 -8.51 -19.16 -5.37
C LYS A 531 -9.85 -19.87 -5.52
N SER A 532 -10.43 -19.85 -6.72
CA SER A 532 -11.53 -20.76 -7.05
C SER A 532 -11.50 -21.11 -8.53
N ASP A 533 -10.56 -21.98 -8.89
CA ASP A 533 -10.75 -22.97 -9.95
C ASP A 533 -10.73 -24.35 -9.31
#